data_AF-A0A5J5BQR1-F1
#
_entry.id   AF-A0A5J5BQR1-F1
#
_cell.length_a   1.000
_cell.length_b   1.000
_cell.length_c   1.000
_cell.angle_alpha   90.00
_cell.angle_beta   90.00
_cell.angle_gamma   90.00
#
_symmetry.space_group_name_H-M   'P 1'
#
loop_
_entity.id
_entity.type
_entity.pdbx_description
1 polymer ?
#
loop_
_entity_poly.entity_id
_entity_poly.type
_entity_poly.pdbx_seq_one_letter_code
_entity_poly.pdbx_strand_id
1 'polypeptide(L)'
;MDVGASTPSLWASEEREKLLEFYERVSGARMHASFIRPGGVAQDLPLGLCRDIDSSTQQFASRIDELEEMSTGNRIWKQRLVDIGTVTAQQAKDWGFSGVMLRVELNPSSSIAGGKKSNPDFGNHFTTSLRCHPGAGTLIVLSE
;
A
#
# COMPACT_ATOMS: atom_id res chain seq x y z
N MET A 1 -3.29 1.77 15.36
CA MET A 1 -4.29 1.90 16.44
C MET A 1 -4.50 0.61 17.22
N ASP A 2 -4.88 -0.51 16.57
CA ASP A 2 -5.26 -1.75 17.29
C ASP A 2 -4.13 -2.43 18.08
N VAL A 3 -2.88 -2.23 17.67
CA VAL A 3 -1.69 -2.73 18.39
C VAL A 3 -1.24 -1.77 19.51
N GLY A 4 -1.92 -0.62 19.69
CA GLY A 4 -1.62 0.38 20.73
C GLY A 4 -0.75 1.56 20.27
N ALA A 5 -0.23 1.54 19.04
CA ALA A 5 0.41 2.71 18.43
C ALA A 5 -0.67 3.58 17.76
N SER A 6 -1.02 4.70 18.40
CA SER A 6 -2.00 5.68 17.90
C SER A 6 -1.34 6.81 17.10
N THR A 7 -0.14 7.25 17.49
CA THR A 7 0.57 8.36 16.85
C THR A 7 0.83 8.17 15.35
N PRO A 8 1.34 7.02 14.87
CA PRO A 8 1.52 6.81 13.43
C PRO A 8 0.18 6.86 12.66
N SER A 9 -0.92 6.41 13.30
CA SER A 9 -2.25 6.45 12.69
C SER A 9 -2.78 7.87 12.54
N LEU A 10 -2.46 8.78 13.47
CA LEU A 10 -2.85 10.19 13.38
C LEU A 10 -2.07 10.93 12.28
N TRP A 11 -0.75 10.70 12.19
CA TRP A 11 0.07 11.29 11.12
C TRP A 11 -0.35 10.79 9.74
N ALA A 12 -0.64 9.50 9.61
CA ALA A 12 -1.20 8.96 8.37
C ALA A 12 -2.59 9.55 8.03
N SER A 13 -3.37 9.94 9.04
CA SER A 13 -4.67 10.57 8.82
C SER A 13 -4.53 12.02 8.33
N GLU A 14 -3.50 12.74 8.75
CA GLU A 14 -3.17 14.07 8.22
C GLU A 14 -2.81 13.99 6.73
N GLU A 15 -1.94 13.05 6.33
CA GLU A 15 -1.61 12.87 4.92
C GLU A 15 -2.81 12.38 4.10
N ARG A 16 -3.66 11.53 4.70
CA ARG A 16 -4.93 11.12 4.07
C ARG A 16 -5.87 12.30 3.85
N GLU A 17 -5.89 13.29 4.73
CA GLU A 17 -6.73 14.48 4.59
C GLU A 17 -6.34 15.31 3.36
N LYS A 18 -5.04 15.47 3.08
CA LYS A 18 -4.55 16.13 1.85
C LYS A 18 -5.02 15.39 0.59
N LEU A 19 -5.03 14.06 0.63
CA LEU A 19 -5.57 13.26 -0.48
C LEU A 19 -7.09 13.45 -0.64
N LEU A 20 -7.83 13.59 0.47
CA LEU A 20 -9.27 13.85 0.41
C LEU A 20 -9.58 15.24 -0.16
N GLU A 21 -8.71 16.24 0.05
CA GLU A 21 -8.83 17.56 -0.59
C GLU A 21 -8.73 17.45 -2.12
N PHE A 22 -7.83 16.62 -2.64
CA PHE A 22 -7.77 16.36 -4.08
C PHE A 22 -9.05 15.68 -4.60
N TYR A 23 -9.61 14.76 -3.83
CA TYR A 23 -10.90 14.13 -4.16
C TYR A 23 -12.06 15.14 -4.17
N GLU A 24 -12.07 16.06 -3.21
CA GLU A 24 -13.06 17.14 -3.13
C GLU A 24 -12.95 18.09 -4.32
N ARG A 25 -11.73 18.44 -4.75
CA ARG A 25 -11.51 19.30 -5.93
C ARG A 25 -11.93 18.63 -7.24
N VAL A 26 -11.77 17.32 -7.36
CA VAL A 26 -12.11 16.56 -8.58
C VAL A 26 -13.58 16.18 -8.64
N SER A 27 -14.22 15.86 -7.52
CA SER A 27 -15.56 15.27 -7.52
C SER A 27 -16.61 16.04 -6.72
N GLY A 28 -16.19 17.02 -5.91
CA GLY A 28 -17.04 17.70 -4.93
C GLY A 28 -17.37 16.86 -3.70
N ALA A 29 -16.91 15.60 -3.65
CA ALA A 29 -17.16 14.69 -2.54
C ALA A 29 -15.84 14.14 -1.98
N ARG A 30 -15.78 13.98 -0.66
CA ARG A 30 -14.54 13.57 0.02
C ARG A 30 -14.25 12.08 -0.09
N MET A 31 -15.26 11.21 -0.08
CA MET A 31 -15.06 9.75 -0.11
C MET A 31 -15.80 9.06 -1.26
N HIS A 32 -17.06 9.41 -1.50
CA HIS A 32 -17.89 8.80 -2.53
C HIS A 32 -17.91 9.66 -3.80
N ALA A 33 -16.77 9.68 -4.49
CA ALA A 33 -16.54 10.57 -5.63
C ALA A 33 -17.39 10.27 -6.89
N SER A 34 -17.92 9.05 -7.04
CA SER A 34 -18.66 8.59 -8.25
C SER A 34 -18.00 9.10 -9.57
N PHE A 35 -16.67 9.12 -9.57
CA PHE A 35 -15.87 9.79 -10.59
C PHE A 35 -15.66 8.90 -11.80
N ILE A 36 -15.37 7.62 -11.55
CA ILE A 36 -15.23 6.59 -12.58
C ILE A 36 -16.61 6.06 -12.90
N ARG A 37 -17.03 6.20 -14.17
CA ARG A 37 -18.33 5.74 -14.66
C ARG A 37 -18.14 4.90 -15.92
N PRO A 38 -19.05 3.97 -16.25
CA PRO A 38 -18.97 3.25 -17.52
C PRO A 38 -18.96 4.24 -18.69
N GLY A 39 -17.88 4.23 -19.47
CA GLY A 39 -17.65 5.20 -20.55
C GLY A 39 -16.59 6.27 -20.27
N GLY A 40 -15.99 6.32 -19.07
CA GLY A 40 -14.85 7.18 -18.77
C GLY A 40 -14.91 7.84 -17.39
N VAL A 41 -14.66 9.15 -17.38
CA VAL A 41 -14.67 9.97 -16.16
C VAL A 41 -15.86 10.93 -16.16
N ALA A 42 -16.35 11.29 -14.98
CA ALA A 42 -17.50 12.18 -14.83
C ALA A 42 -17.18 13.64 -15.23
N GLN A 43 -15.95 14.10 -14.96
CA GLN A 43 -15.49 15.45 -15.27
C GLN A 43 -13.98 15.46 -15.48
N ASP A 44 -13.48 16.46 -16.20
CA ASP A 44 -12.04 16.68 -16.39
C ASP A 44 -11.38 17.23 -15.11
N LEU A 45 -10.05 17.09 -15.03
CA LEU A 45 -9.29 17.58 -13.89
C LEU A 45 -9.22 19.12 -13.89
N PRO A 46 -9.37 19.78 -12.73
CA PRO A 46 -9.20 21.22 -12.63
C PRO A 46 -7.75 21.65 -12.92
N LEU A 47 -7.59 22.82 -13.51
CA LEU A 47 -6.27 23.38 -13.86
C LEU A 47 -5.41 23.54 -12.58
N GLY A 48 -4.18 23.05 -12.63
CA GLY A 48 -3.21 23.15 -11.53
C GLY A 48 -3.15 21.93 -10.61
N LEU A 49 -4.17 21.06 -10.61
CA LEU A 49 -4.22 19.91 -9.70
C LEU A 49 -3.04 18.94 -9.88
N CYS A 50 -2.59 18.71 -11.12
CA CYS A 50 -1.44 17.83 -11.36
C CYS A 50 -0.15 18.33 -10.71
N ARG A 51 0.04 19.66 -10.59
CA ARG A 51 1.21 20.24 -9.92
C ARG A 51 1.11 20.08 -8.40
N ASP A 52 -0.10 20.25 -7.87
CA ASP A 52 -0.36 20.08 -6.45
C ASP A 52 -0.13 18.61 -6.03
N ILE A 53 -0.59 17.65 -6.83
CA ILE A 53 -0.34 16.22 -6.63
C ILE A 53 1.17 15.90 -6.68
N ASP A 54 1.90 16.47 -7.65
CA ASP A 54 3.34 16.24 -7.77
C ASP A 54 4.10 16.75 -6.52
N SER A 55 3.79 17.98 -6.08
CA SER A 55 4.40 18.55 -4.87
C SER A 55 4.04 17.76 -3.60
N SER A 56 2.80 17.26 -3.49
CA SER A 56 2.37 16.39 -2.39
C SER A 56 3.10 15.04 -2.42
N THR A 57 3.33 14.47 -3.61
CA THR A 57 4.02 13.18 -3.77
C THR A 57 5.48 13.27 -3.32
N GLN A 58 6.16 14.39 -3.63
CA GLN A 58 7.55 14.61 -3.19
C GLN A 58 7.67 14.66 -1.66
N GLN A 59 6.70 15.26 -0.97
CA GLN A 59 6.66 15.31 0.50
C GLN A 59 6.23 13.98 1.12
N PHE A 60 5.41 13.19 0.42
CA PHE A 60 4.88 11.94 0.95
C PHE A 60 5.97 10.89 1.18
N ALA A 61 7.03 10.88 0.35
CA ALA A 61 8.15 9.96 0.53
C ALA A 61 8.80 10.10 1.90
N SER A 62 9.15 11.33 2.33
CA SER A 62 9.76 11.54 3.64
C SER A 62 8.82 11.19 4.80
N ARG A 63 7.51 11.39 4.63
CA ARG A 63 6.51 11.02 5.64
C ARG A 63 6.37 9.51 5.80
N ILE A 64 6.53 8.74 4.71
CA ILE A 64 6.59 7.27 4.79
C ILE A 64 7.82 6.85 5.59
N ASP A 65 8.99 7.44 5.32
CA ASP A 65 10.24 7.11 6.01
C ASP A 65 10.12 7.36 7.52
N GLU A 66 9.53 8.49 7.93
CA GLU A 66 9.25 8.81 9.34
C GLU A 66 8.30 7.80 10.01
N LEU A 67 7.26 7.36 9.29
CA LEU A 67 6.32 6.35 9.77
C LEU A 67 6.99 4.96 9.90
N GLU A 68 7.89 4.64 8.96
CA GLU A 68 8.67 3.41 8.97
C GLU A 68 9.65 3.40 10.15
N GLU A 69 10.38 4.49 10.38
CA GLU A 69 11.32 4.63 11.48
C GLU A 69 10.66 4.37 12.85
N MET A 70 9.46 4.91 13.07
CA MET A 70 8.74 4.71 14.32
C MET A 70 8.18 3.29 14.50
N SER A 71 7.88 2.58 13.41
CA SER A 71 7.16 1.30 13.45
C SER A 71 8.09 0.11 13.25
N THR A 72 8.84 0.09 12.15
CA THR A 72 9.68 -1.03 11.72
C THR A 72 10.85 -1.26 12.66
N GLY A 73 11.47 -0.20 13.19
CA GLY A 73 12.58 -0.31 14.15
C GLY A 73 12.13 -0.74 15.56
N ASN A 74 10.84 -0.67 15.87
CA ASN A 74 10.35 -0.84 17.24
C ASN A 74 10.29 -2.32 17.66
N ARG A 75 10.99 -2.66 18.74
CA ARG A 75 10.99 -4.02 19.31
C ARG A 75 9.59 -4.50 19.71
N ILE A 76 8.77 -3.63 20.29
CA ILE A 76 7.41 -3.98 20.74
C ILE A 76 6.54 -4.33 19.52
N TRP A 77 6.76 -3.63 18.41
CA TRP A 77 6.07 -3.88 17.14
C TRP A 77 6.44 -5.26 16.58
N LYS A 78 7.73 -5.58 16.50
CA LYS A 78 8.21 -6.90 16.06
C LYS A 78 7.70 -8.03 16.96
N GLN A 79 7.76 -7.87 18.28
CA GLN A 79 7.28 -8.87 19.24
C GLN A 79 5.79 -9.20 19.11
N ARG A 80 4.97 -8.27 18.59
CA ARG A 80 3.51 -8.44 18.45
C ARG A 80 3.07 -8.86 17.06
N LEU A 81 3.97 -8.94 16.08
CA LEU A 81 3.61 -9.21 14.69
C LEU A 81 4.43 -10.32 14.04
N VAL A 82 5.65 -10.56 14.51
CA VAL A 82 6.49 -11.65 14.02
C VAL A 82 5.95 -12.99 14.55
N ASP A 83 5.89 -13.99 13.67
CA ASP A 83 5.41 -15.36 13.93
C ASP A 83 3.92 -15.50 14.34
N ILE A 84 3.09 -14.50 14.03
CA ILE A 84 1.64 -14.54 14.30
C ILE A 84 0.87 -14.70 12.98
N GLY A 85 -0.03 -15.69 12.92
CA GLY A 85 -0.89 -15.92 11.75
C GLY A 85 -0.12 -16.45 10.54
N THR A 86 0.83 -17.36 10.75
CA THR A 86 1.58 -18.01 9.67
C THR A 86 0.67 -18.89 8.82
N VAL A 87 0.69 -18.67 7.50
CA VAL A 87 -0.13 -19.41 6.54
C VAL A 87 0.78 -19.97 5.46
N THR A 88 0.60 -21.24 5.12
CA THR A 88 1.35 -21.86 4.02
C THR A 88 0.80 -21.44 2.66
N ALA A 89 1.66 -21.45 1.65
CA ALA A 89 1.30 -21.18 0.25
C ALA A 89 0.08 -21.99 -0.23
N GLN A 90 0.01 -23.27 0.14
CA GLN A 90 -1.08 -24.15 -0.27
C GLN A 90 -2.39 -23.76 0.40
N GLN A 91 -2.37 -23.51 1.71
CA GLN A 91 -3.54 -23.03 2.45
C GLN A 91 -4.05 -21.69 1.93
N ALA A 92 -3.16 -20.76 1.59
CA ALA A 92 -3.54 -19.47 1.04
C ALA A 92 -4.28 -19.60 -0.31
N LYS A 93 -3.89 -20.57 -1.15
CA LYS A 93 -4.56 -20.86 -2.43
C LYS A 93 -5.89 -21.56 -2.20
N ASP A 94 -5.92 -22.56 -1.32
CA ASP A 94 -7.12 -23.34 -1.03
C ASP A 94 -8.22 -22.48 -0.38
N TRP A 95 -7.83 -21.48 0.42
CA TRP A 95 -8.76 -20.53 1.06
C TRP A 95 -9.07 -19.29 0.21
N GLY A 96 -8.50 -19.19 -1.00
CA GLY A 96 -8.80 -18.10 -1.94
C GLY A 96 -8.30 -16.73 -1.48
N PHE A 97 -7.16 -16.67 -0.77
CA PHE A 97 -6.55 -15.39 -0.40
C PHE A 97 -6.12 -14.60 -1.64
N SER A 98 -6.16 -13.27 -1.55
CA SER A 98 -5.78 -12.37 -2.65
C SER A 98 -5.02 -11.14 -2.13
N GLY A 99 -4.42 -10.37 -3.04
CA GLY A 99 -3.70 -9.15 -2.71
C GLY A 99 -2.37 -9.41 -1.99
N VAL A 100 -2.12 -8.70 -0.88
CA VAL A 100 -0.85 -8.73 -0.14
C VAL A 100 -0.56 -10.12 0.43
N MET A 101 -1.59 -10.85 0.86
CA MET A 101 -1.45 -12.18 1.47
C MET A 101 -0.77 -13.21 0.56
N LEU A 102 -0.88 -13.08 -0.77
CA LEU A 102 -0.19 -13.94 -1.74
C LEU A 102 1.18 -13.38 -2.19
N ARG A 103 1.41 -12.07 -2.05
CA ARG A 103 2.66 -11.43 -2.50
C ARG A 103 3.86 -11.83 -1.66
N VAL A 104 3.63 -12.25 -0.41
CA VAL A 104 4.66 -12.70 0.53
C VAL A 104 5.31 -14.03 0.09
N GLU A 105 4.67 -14.78 -0.83
CA GLU A 105 5.12 -16.11 -1.27
C GLU A 105 6.32 -16.10 -2.25
N LEU A 106 6.72 -14.96 -2.82
CA LEU A 106 7.60 -14.96 -4.00
C LEU A 106 9.09 -14.73 -3.68
N ASN A 107 9.83 -15.82 -3.38
CA ASN A 107 11.07 -16.23 -4.09
C ASN A 107 11.78 -17.49 -3.50
N PRO A 108 12.50 -18.36 -4.27
CA PRO A 108 12.78 -18.32 -5.71
C PRO A 108 12.68 -19.68 -6.49
N SER A 109 11.94 -20.70 -6.05
CA SER A 109 11.92 -22.04 -6.73
C SER A 109 10.58 -22.49 -7.33
N SER A 110 9.46 -21.81 -7.04
CA SER A 110 8.18 -22.08 -7.68
C SER A 110 7.93 -21.08 -8.80
N SER A 111 8.01 -21.57 -10.03
CA SER A 111 7.72 -20.86 -11.29
C SER A 111 6.25 -20.50 -11.48
N ILE A 112 5.51 -20.24 -10.41
CA ILE A 112 4.21 -19.56 -10.51
C ILE A 112 4.54 -18.07 -10.53
N ALA A 113 4.94 -17.60 -11.71
CA ALA A 113 5.01 -16.19 -12.03
C ALA A 113 3.77 -15.52 -11.44
N GLY A 114 3.97 -14.70 -10.41
CA GLY A 114 2.95 -13.77 -9.96
C GLY A 114 2.50 -13.05 -11.21
N GLY A 115 1.27 -13.36 -11.66
CA GLY A 115 0.77 -12.84 -12.91
C GLY A 115 0.80 -11.32 -12.79
N LYS A 116 1.79 -10.70 -13.44
CA LYS A 116 1.59 -9.40 -14.02
C LYS A 116 0.43 -9.62 -14.98
N LYS A 117 -0.81 -9.52 -14.50
CA LYS A 117 -1.88 -9.09 -15.38
C LYS A 117 -1.50 -7.67 -15.72
N SER A 118 -0.72 -7.53 -16.78
CA SER A 118 -0.83 -6.39 -17.68
C SER A 118 -2.29 -6.38 -18.12
N ASN A 119 -3.16 -5.82 -17.29
CA ASN A 119 -4.44 -5.40 -17.79
C ASN A 119 -4.10 -4.16 -18.63
N PRO A 120 -4.27 -4.20 -19.97
CA PRO A 120 -3.88 -3.10 -20.84
C PRO A 120 -4.61 -1.78 -20.47
N ASP A 121 -5.67 -1.86 -19.67
CA ASP A 121 -6.48 -0.72 -19.24
C ASP A 121 -5.84 0.10 -18.10
N PHE A 122 -4.87 -0.43 -17.36
CA PHE A 122 -4.22 0.27 -16.24
C PHE A 122 -2.71 0.33 -16.46
N GLY A 123 -2.23 1.51 -16.84
CA GLY A 123 -0.82 1.78 -17.16
C GLY A 123 0.18 1.26 -16.12
N ASN A 124 1.30 0.74 -16.64
CA ASN A 124 2.39 0.09 -15.92
C ASN A 124 3.14 0.99 -14.91
N HIS A 125 2.64 1.31 -13.71
CA HIS A 125 3.47 2.17 -12.81
C HIS A 125 3.50 1.90 -11.30
N PHE A 126 2.92 0.83 -10.75
CA PHE A 126 3.13 0.50 -9.33
C PHE A 126 3.82 -0.85 -9.12
N THR A 127 5.15 -0.83 -9.23
CA THR A 127 6.04 -1.86 -8.67
C THR A 127 6.28 -1.56 -7.20
N THR A 128 5.47 -2.12 -6.30
CA THR A 128 5.87 -2.24 -4.89
C THR A 128 6.83 -3.44 -4.80
N SER A 129 8.13 -3.19 -4.93
CA SER A 129 9.14 -4.20 -4.62
C SER A 129 9.38 -4.22 -3.12
N LEU A 130 8.69 -5.10 -2.41
CA LEU A 130 9.18 -5.56 -1.11
C LEU A 130 10.24 -6.63 -1.41
N ARG A 131 11.50 -6.35 -1.10
CA ARG A 131 12.58 -7.34 -1.23
C ARG A 131 12.42 -8.36 -0.10
N CYS A 132 12.09 -9.60 -0.45
CA CYS A 132 12.18 -10.73 0.48
C CYS A 132 13.64 -11.21 0.55
N HIS A 133 14.22 -11.25 1.75
CA HIS A 133 15.53 -11.85 1.98
C HIS A 133 15.41 -13.38 1.80
N PRO A 134 16.31 -14.04 1.04
CA PRO A 134 16.24 -15.48 0.83
C PRO A 134 16.61 -16.19 2.14
N GLY A 135 15.65 -16.88 2.75
CA GLY A 135 15.93 -17.78 3.88
C GLY A 135 14.89 -17.86 5.00
N ALA A 136 13.88 -16.97 5.05
CA ALA A 136 12.84 -17.06 6.06
C ALA A 136 11.47 -16.78 5.42
N GLY A 137 10.57 -17.77 5.45
CA GLY A 137 9.14 -17.60 5.16
C GLY A 137 8.41 -16.81 6.26
N THR A 138 9.08 -15.81 6.82
CA THR A 138 8.65 -15.04 7.99
C THR A 138 8.54 -13.59 7.58
N LEU A 139 7.40 -12.98 7.90
CA LEU A 139 7.13 -11.56 7.73
C LEU A 139 8.06 -10.79 8.69
N ILE A 140 9.25 -10.42 8.21
CA ILE A 140 10.12 -9.51 8.93
C ILE A 140 10.39 -8.32 8.01
N VAL A 141 9.80 -7.17 8.35
CA VAL A 141 10.28 -5.88 7.87
C VAL A 141 11.63 -5.68 8.58
N LEU A 142 12.72 -5.95 7.86
CA LEU A 142 14.10 -5.69 8.27
C LEU A 142 14.69 -4.67 7.30
N SER A 143 14.72 -3.41 7.72
CA SER A 143 15.92 -2.60 7.51
C SER A 143 16.95 -3.08 8.54
N GLU A 144 18.21 -3.12 8.12
CA GLU A 144 19.39 -3.53 8.92
C GLU A 144 19.44 -2.87 10.30
#